data_AF-A0A973F758-F1
#
_entry.id   AF-A0A973F758-F1
#
_cell.length_a   1.000
_cell.length_b   1.000
_cell.length_c   1.000
_cell.angle_alpha   90.00
_cell.angle_beta   90.00
_cell.angle_gamma   90.00
#
_symmetry.space_group_name_H-M   'P 1'
#
loop_
_entity.id
_entity.type
_entity.pdbx_description
1 polymer ?
#
loop_
_entity_poly.entity_id
_entity_poly.type
_entity_poly.pdbx_seq_one_letter_code
_entity_poly.pdbx_strand_id
1 'polypeptide(L)'
;MKNIFDFAVANGLDLESAMSEFYHDIDKNVQLNSFPEDIVEGLFNEWLTFDYKKLNGINLITEYYLKNPDKLSEKALTELKNIISTQKYCYFQVKSVLRDGILLVSAIDHKGEYMVQDYAMSGYNSRCGKIKYGIYLGL
;
A
#
# COMPACT_ATOMS: atom_id res chain seq x y z
N MET A 1 6.64 14.31 -11.28
CA MET A 1 6.00 13.01 -11.00
C MET A 1 4.54 13.33 -10.81
N LYS A 2 3.66 12.89 -11.70
CA LYS A 2 2.22 13.08 -11.45
C LYS A 2 1.90 12.20 -10.25
N ASN A 3 1.24 12.76 -9.24
CA ASN A 3 0.73 11.96 -8.15
C ASN A 3 -0.24 10.90 -8.73
N ILE A 4 -0.25 9.68 -8.20
CA ILE A 4 -1.17 8.62 -8.63
C ILE A 4 -2.64 9.09 -8.60
N PHE A 5 -2.98 9.99 -7.68
CA PHE A 5 -4.27 10.65 -7.59
C PHE A 5 -4.51 11.63 -8.76
N ASP A 6 -3.51 12.43 -9.15
CA ASP A 6 -3.63 13.30 -10.34
C ASP A 6 -3.87 12.47 -11.61
N PHE A 7 -3.18 11.34 -11.72
CA PHE A 7 -3.42 10.38 -12.80
C PHE A 7 -4.84 9.81 -12.71
N ALA A 8 -5.30 9.40 -11.52
CA ALA A 8 -6.60 8.80 -11.33
C ALA A 8 -7.73 9.77 -11.72
N VAL A 9 -7.66 11.02 -11.25
CA VAL A 9 -8.61 12.10 -11.60
C VAL A 9 -8.60 12.37 -13.10
N ALA A 10 -7.41 12.49 -13.71
CA ALA A 10 -7.29 12.67 -15.16
C ALA A 10 -7.82 11.48 -15.99
N ASN A 11 -8.01 10.31 -15.37
CA ASN A 11 -8.55 9.10 -15.97
C ASN A 11 -9.94 8.75 -15.41
N GLY A 12 -10.73 9.77 -15.07
CA GLY A 12 -12.16 9.63 -14.76
C GLY A 12 -12.44 8.97 -13.42
N LEU A 13 -11.55 9.09 -12.44
CA LEU A 13 -11.90 8.79 -11.05
C LEU A 13 -13.00 9.76 -10.60
N ASP A 14 -14.15 9.21 -10.21
CA ASP A 14 -15.17 9.94 -9.48
C ASP A 14 -14.86 9.86 -7.98
N LEU A 15 -14.35 10.97 -7.44
CA LEU A 15 -13.94 11.06 -6.05
C LEU A 15 -15.14 11.06 -5.08
N GLU A 16 -16.29 11.62 -5.49
CA GLU A 16 -17.49 11.65 -4.65
C GLU A 16 -18.04 10.24 -4.45
N SER A 17 -18.12 9.45 -5.53
CA SER A 17 -18.51 8.05 -5.46
C SER A 17 -17.54 7.23 -4.58
N ALA A 18 -16.23 7.43 -4.74
CA ALA A 18 -15.23 6.71 -3.95
C ALA A 18 -15.29 7.08 -2.45
N MET A 19 -15.47 8.36 -2.13
CA MET A 19 -15.68 8.80 -0.75
C MET A 19 -16.97 8.21 -0.18
N SER A 20 -18.07 8.24 -0.93
CA SER A 20 -19.34 7.68 -0.50
C SER A 20 -19.20 6.18 -0.18
N GLU A 21 -18.49 5.41 -1.00
CA GLU A 21 -18.26 3.99 -0.76
C GLU A 21 -17.42 3.76 0.51
N PHE A 22 -16.27 4.45 0.62
CA PHE A 22 -15.40 4.33 1.78
C PHE A 22 -16.12 4.62 3.11
N TYR A 23 -16.85 5.73 3.18
CA TYR A 23 -17.55 6.13 4.40
C TYR A 23 -18.80 5.27 4.68
N HIS A 24 -19.35 4.57 3.67
CA HIS A 24 -20.52 3.71 3.85
C HIS A 24 -20.14 2.29 4.30
N ASP A 25 -19.01 1.76 3.84
CA ASP A 25 -18.51 0.43 4.20
C ASP A 25 -17.83 0.37 5.57
N ILE A 26 -17.51 1.54 6.14
CA ILE A 26 -16.99 1.60 7.51
C ILE A 26 -18.13 1.24 8.47
N ASP A 27 -17.93 0.13 9.20
CA ASP A 27 -18.90 -0.37 10.18
C ASP A 27 -19.39 0.78 11.06
N LYS A 28 -20.71 0.86 11.27
CA LYS A 28 -21.36 1.92 12.07
C LYS A 28 -20.81 2.00 13.50
N ASN A 29 -20.11 0.96 13.94
CA ASN A 29 -19.43 0.89 15.22
C ASN A 29 -18.07 1.63 15.26
N VAL A 30 -17.48 1.95 14.10
CA VAL A 30 -16.25 2.74 13.98
C VAL A 30 -16.61 4.22 13.89
N GLN A 31 -16.41 4.94 15.00
CA GLN A 31 -16.62 6.39 15.01
C GLN A 31 -15.42 7.10 14.36
N LEU A 32 -15.45 7.29 13.04
CA LEU A 32 -14.37 7.98 12.31
C LEU A 32 -14.08 9.38 12.87
N ASN A 33 -15.12 10.06 13.36
CA ASN A 33 -15.01 11.37 14.00
C ASN A 33 -14.19 11.37 15.30
N SER A 34 -13.85 10.19 15.84
CA SER A 34 -12.97 10.04 17.01
C SER A 34 -11.48 9.97 16.64
N PHE A 35 -11.15 9.85 15.36
CA PHE A 35 -9.78 9.90 14.85
C PHE A 35 -9.43 11.30 14.33
N PRO A 36 -8.17 11.72 14.47
CA PRO A 36 -7.64 12.88 13.75
C PRO A 36 -7.89 12.81 12.24
N GLU A 37 -8.21 13.96 11.64
CA GLU A 37 -8.57 14.08 10.21
C GLU A 37 -7.47 13.56 9.27
N ASP A 38 -6.21 13.82 9.61
CA ASP A 38 -5.03 13.36 8.85
C ASP A 38 -4.90 11.83 8.83
N ILE A 39 -5.33 11.15 9.89
CA ILE A 39 -5.36 9.68 9.95
C ILE A 39 -6.47 9.14 9.03
N VAL A 40 -7.66 9.74 9.08
CA VAL A 40 -8.78 9.33 8.22
C VAL A 40 -8.46 9.57 6.74
N GLU A 41 -7.87 10.71 6.41
CA GLU A 41 -7.40 11.02 5.07
C GLU A 41 -6.32 10.02 4.60
N GLY A 42 -5.39 9.65 5.49
CA GLY A 42 -4.38 8.64 5.20
C GLY A 42 -4.99 7.27 4.87
N LEU A 43 -5.98 6.83 5.64
CA LEU A 43 -6.69 5.58 5.42
C LEU A 43 -7.50 5.59 4.12
N PHE A 44 -8.20 6.69 3.85
CA PHE A 44 -8.93 6.86 2.59
C PHE A 44 -7.99 6.79 1.39
N ASN A 45 -6.85 7.49 1.44
CA ASN A 45 -5.87 7.49 0.36
C ASN A 45 -5.27 6.10 0.10
N GLU A 46 -5.01 5.33 1.16
CA GLU A 46 -4.52 3.96 1.05
C GLU A 46 -5.58 3.04 0.41
N TRP A 47 -6.80 3.03 0.97
CA TRP A 47 -7.93 2.27 0.43
C TRP A 47 -8.22 2.64 -1.03
N LEU A 48 -8.25 3.93 -1.35
CA LEU A 48 -8.50 4.43 -2.70
C LEU A 48 -7.44 3.92 -3.69
N THR A 49 -6.19 3.82 -3.25
CA THR A 49 -5.08 3.38 -4.11
C THR A 49 -5.10 1.87 -4.35
N PHE A 50 -5.40 1.09 -3.33
CA PHE A 50 -5.15 -0.36 -3.32
C PHE A 50 -6.43 -1.20 -3.41
N ASP A 51 -7.54 -0.73 -2.85
CA ASP A 51 -8.76 -1.52 -2.66
C ASP A 51 -9.90 -1.04 -3.55
N TYR A 52 -10.05 0.27 -3.74
CA TYR A 52 -11.10 0.83 -4.58
C TYR A 52 -10.95 0.38 -6.04
N LYS A 53 -12.03 -0.20 -6.58
CA LYS A 53 -12.08 -0.70 -7.96
C LYS A 53 -13.06 0.13 -8.76
N LYS A 54 -12.58 0.69 -9.88
CA LYS A 54 -13.47 1.29 -10.88
C LYS A 54 -14.40 0.23 -11.47
N LEU A 55 -15.40 0.64 -12.24
CA LEU A 55 -16.38 -0.25 -12.89
C LEU A 55 -15.76 -1.39 -13.72
N ASN A 56 -14.52 -1.24 -14.18
CA ASN A 56 -13.78 -2.29 -14.89
C ASN A 56 -13.14 -3.34 -13.96
N GLY A 57 -13.31 -3.23 -12.65
CA GLY A 57 -12.79 -4.14 -11.63
C GLY A 57 -11.31 -3.96 -11.29
N ILE A 58 -10.63 -2.94 -11.84
CA ILE A 58 -9.20 -2.71 -11.66
C ILE A 58 -8.98 -1.59 -10.64
N ASN A 59 -8.05 -1.79 -9.70
CA ASN A 59 -7.66 -0.76 -8.72
C ASN A 59 -6.67 0.27 -9.32
N LEU A 60 -6.54 1.42 -8.65
CA LEU A 60 -5.75 2.55 -9.17
C LEU A 60 -4.28 2.21 -9.37
N ILE A 61 -3.67 1.50 -8.43
CA ILE A 61 -2.25 1.11 -8.54
C ILE A 61 -1.99 0.20 -9.75
N THR A 62 -2.92 -0.71 -10.05
CA THR A 62 -2.80 -1.60 -11.22
C THR A 62 -2.98 -0.81 -12.51
N GLU A 63 -3.95 0.10 -12.56
CA GLU A 63 -4.14 0.96 -13.73
C GLU A 63 -2.91 1.84 -13.99
N TYR A 64 -2.31 2.38 -12.94
CA TYR A 64 -1.10 3.20 -13.00
C TYR A 64 0.10 2.38 -13.51
N TYR A 65 0.29 1.17 -13.00
CA TYR A 65 1.34 0.25 -13.48
C TYR A 65 1.18 -0.06 -14.97
N LEU A 66 -0.03 -0.40 -15.41
CA LEU A 66 -0.31 -0.78 -16.80
C LEU A 66 -0.11 0.39 -17.77
N LYS A 67 -0.53 1.60 -17.40
CA LYS A 67 -0.40 2.78 -18.26
C LYS A 67 0.99 3.42 -18.19
N ASN A 68 1.73 3.22 -17.09
CA ASN A 68 3.05 3.78 -16.84
C ASN A 68 3.21 5.25 -17.29
N PRO A 69 2.34 6.18 -16.82
CA PRO A 69 2.27 7.54 -17.36
C PRO A 69 3.56 8.34 -17.15
N ASP A 70 4.30 8.02 -16.08
CA ASP A 70 5.55 8.69 -15.71
C ASP A 70 6.80 8.00 -16.29
N LYS A 71 6.64 6.99 -17.15
CA LYS A 71 7.74 6.22 -17.74
C LYS A 71 8.75 5.72 -16.69
N LEU A 72 8.21 5.07 -15.66
CA LEU A 72 8.98 4.47 -14.59
C LEU A 72 10.04 3.51 -15.13
N SER A 73 11.18 3.44 -14.44
CA SER A 73 12.24 2.49 -14.75
C SER A 73 11.76 1.04 -14.56
N GLU A 74 12.44 0.09 -15.21
CA GLU A 74 12.14 -1.34 -15.07
C GLU A 74 12.19 -1.81 -13.61
N LYS A 75 13.13 -1.25 -12.82
CA LYS A 75 13.22 -1.51 -11.38
C LYS A 75 11.93 -1.10 -10.66
N ALA A 76 11.48 0.14 -10.86
CA ALA A 76 10.25 0.65 -10.24
C ALA A 76 8.99 -0.09 -10.72
N LEU A 77 8.94 -0.49 -11.99
CA LEU A 77 7.85 -1.33 -12.51
C LEU A 77 7.85 -2.72 -11.88
N THR A 78 9.02 -3.31 -11.63
CA THR A 78 9.13 -4.61 -10.96
C THR A 78 8.66 -4.53 -9.51
N GLU A 79 9.03 -3.45 -8.81
CA GLU A 79 8.56 -3.16 -7.46
C GLU A 79 7.02 -3.02 -7.42
N LEU A 80 6.44 -2.22 -8.32
CA LEU A 80 4.98 -2.07 -8.46
C LEU A 80 4.28 -3.38 -8.81
N LYS A 81 4.86 -4.18 -9.71
CA LYS A 81 4.31 -5.49 -10.07
C LYS A 81 4.24 -6.42 -8.86
N ASN A 82 5.28 -6.44 -8.03
CA ASN A 82 5.31 -7.26 -6.81
C ASN A 82 4.27 -6.80 -5.79
N ILE A 83 4.13 -5.49 -5.62
CA ILE A 83 3.08 -4.85 -4.83
C ILE A 83 1.69 -5.32 -5.30
N ILE A 84 1.41 -5.23 -6.60
CA ILE A 84 0.12 -5.62 -7.20
C ILE A 84 -0.13 -7.13 -7.06
N SER A 85 0.89 -7.96 -7.29
CA SER A 85 0.75 -9.41 -7.29
C SER A 85 0.55 -9.99 -5.88
N THR A 86 1.08 -9.33 -4.86
CA THR A 86 0.98 -9.81 -3.48
C THR A 86 -0.32 -9.37 -2.81
N GLN A 87 -0.92 -8.24 -3.24
CA GLN A 87 -2.14 -7.66 -2.65
C GLN A 87 -2.11 -7.56 -1.11
N LYS A 88 -0.91 -7.50 -0.51
CA LYS A 88 -0.74 -7.52 0.95
C LYS A 88 -0.06 -6.23 1.39
N TYR A 89 -0.86 -5.34 1.95
CA TYR A 89 -0.41 -4.16 2.67
C TYR A 89 -0.71 -4.39 4.13
N CYS A 90 0.32 -4.44 4.96
CA CYS A 90 0.15 -4.46 6.40
C CYS A 90 1.34 -3.81 7.06
N TYR A 91 1.10 -3.27 8.26
CA TYR A 91 2.20 -2.87 9.10
C TYR A 91 2.93 -4.10 9.60
N PHE A 92 4.25 -4.01 9.64
CA PHE A 92 5.12 -5.08 10.07
C PHE A 92 5.87 -4.69 11.35
N GLN A 93 6.01 -5.64 12.26
CA GLN A 93 6.97 -5.57 13.34
C GLN A 93 8.18 -6.45 12.98
N VAL A 94 9.38 -5.87 12.99
CA VAL A 94 10.62 -6.66 12.86
C VAL A 94 10.79 -7.54 14.09
N LYS A 95 10.86 -8.86 13.87
CA LYS A 95 11.12 -9.85 14.91
C LYS A 95 12.60 -10.15 15.04
N SER A 96 13.29 -10.32 13.91
CA SER A 96 14.73 -10.55 13.89
C SER A 96 15.36 -10.06 12.59
N VAL A 97 16.65 -9.79 12.66
CA VAL A 97 17.52 -9.53 11.50
C VAL A 97 18.33 -10.78 11.26
N LEU A 98 18.14 -11.41 10.10
CA LEU A 98 18.91 -12.55 9.61
C LEU A 98 20.13 -12.05 8.81
N ARG A 99 20.97 -12.98 8.37
CA ARG A 99 22.14 -12.65 7.54
C ARG A 99 21.68 -12.10 6.18
N ASP A 100 22.56 -11.31 5.55
CA ASP A 100 22.39 -10.80 4.18
C ASP A 100 21.18 -9.88 3.95
N GLY A 101 20.84 -9.09 4.97
CA GLY A 101 19.78 -8.07 4.89
C GLY A 101 18.36 -8.64 4.89
N ILE A 102 18.21 -9.92 5.25
CA ILE A 102 16.90 -10.55 5.38
C ILE A 102 16.34 -10.27 6.78
N LEU A 103 15.09 -9.82 6.85
CA LEU A 103 14.34 -9.53 8.06
C LEU A 103 13.24 -10.57 8.22
N LEU A 104 13.11 -11.14 9.41
CA LEU A 104 11.88 -11.82 9.81
C LEU A 104 10.94 -10.77 10.39
N VAL A 105 9.76 -10.64 9.80
CA VAL A 105 8.76 -9.67 10.22
C VAL A 105 7.43 -10.36 10.47
N SER A 106 6.67 -9.87 11.45
CA SER A 106 5.29 -10.29 11.66
C SER A 106 4.34 -9.19 11.21
N ALA A 107 3.30 -9.52 10.47
CA ALA A 107 2.20 -8.60 10.24
C ALA A 107 1.52 -8.25 11.58
N ILE A 108 1.16 -6.98 11.75
CA ILE A 108 0.57 -6.48 12.99
C ILE A 108 -0.95 -6.74 13.02
N ASP A 109 -1.60 -6.69 11.88
CA ASP A 109 -3.04 -6.84 11.68
C ASP A 109 -3.49 -8.30 11.53
N HIS A 110 -2.60 -9.19 11.10
CA HIS A 110 -2.85 -10.63 11.04
C HIS A 110 -1.64 -11.42 11.52
N LYS A 111 -1.87 -12.58 12.16
CA LYS A 111 -0.82 -13.45 12.73
C LYS A 111 -0.03 -14.20 11.65
N GLY A 112 0.53 -13.48 10.68
CA GLY A 112 1.41 -14.00 9.63
C GLY A 112 2.85 -13.56 9.83
N GLU A 113 3.79 -14.47 9.64
CA GLU A 113 5.22 -14.18 9.64
C GLU A 113 5.78 -14.28 8.21
N TYR A 114 6.73 -13.40 7.92
CA TYR A 114 7.24 -13.17 6.58
C TYR A 114 8.75 -12.93 6.61
N MET A 115 9.46 -13.49 5.64
CA MET A 115 10.85 -13.12 5.36
C MET A 115 10.87 -12.02 4.30
N VAL A 116 11.54 -10.92 4.62
CA VAL A 116 11.61 -9.72 3.77
C VAL A 116 13.08 -9.38 3.57
N GLN A 117 13.55 -9.30 2.33
CA GLN A 117 14.90 -8.82 2.05
C GLN A 117 14.91 -7.31 1.84
N ASP A 118 15.69 -6.61 2.66
CA ASP A 118 15.92 -5.17 2.53
C ASP A 118 17.05 -4.92 1.51
N TYR A 119 16.70 -4.41 0.34
CA TYR A 119 17.65 -4.12 -0.74
C TYR A 119 18.29 -2.73 -0.63
N ALA A 120 17.89 -1.91 0.34
CA ALA A 120 18.47 -0.60 0.59
C ALA A 120 18.92 -0.55 2.05
N MET A 121 20.21 -0.77 2.29
CA MET A 121 20.83 -0.49 3.60
C MET A 121 20.71 1.01 3.95
N SER A 122 19.54 1.48 4.36
CA SER A 122 19.33 2.82 4.89
C SER A 122 19.16 2.71 6.40
N GLY A 123 20.23 3.07 7.10
CA GLY A 123 20.35 3.38 8.52
C GLY A 123 19.15 3.07 9.42
N TYR A 124 19.28 2.00 10.20
CA TYR A 124 18.41 1.71 11.32
C TYR A 124 18.38 2.87 12.32
N ASN A 125 17.23 3.52 12.43
CA ASN A 125 16.72 4.01 13.69
C ASN A 125 15.33 3.38 13.87
N SER A 126 15.22 2.50 14.85
CA SER A 126 14.00 1.87 15.32
C SER A 126 12.97 2.93 15.72
N ARG A 127 12.11 3.29 14.77
CA ARG A 127 10.78 3.86 14.99
C ARG A 127 9.86 3.08 14.08
N CYS A 128 8.69 2.69 14.60
CA CYS A 128 7.60 2.02 13.88
C CYS A 128 7.63 2.38 12.38
N GLY A 129 8.28 1.52 11.59
CA GLY A 129 8.80 1.90 10.29
C GLY A 129 7.98 1.23 9.22
N LYS A 130 7.36 2.03 8.35
CA LYS A 130 6.76 1.57 7.10
C LYS A 130 7.82 0.81 6.29
N ILE A 131 7.75 -0.52 6.28
CA ILE A 131 8.51 -1.33 5.34
C ILE A 131 7.87 -1.10 3.97
N LYS A 132 8.57 -0.37 3.11
CA LYS A 132 8.04 0.05 1.80
C LYS A 132 8.07 -1.06 0.76
N TYR A 133 8.86 -2.12 0.93
CA TYR A 133 8.88 -3.29 0.04
C TYR A 133 9.39 -4.52 0.78
N GLY A 134 8.73 -5.67 0.60
CA GLY A 134 9.28 -6.97 0.95
C GLY A 134 8.99 -8.00 -0.13
N ILE A 135 10.05 -8.60 -0.68
CA ILE A 135 9.91 -9.76 -1.55
C ILE A 135 9.51 -10.94 -0.66
N TYR A 136 8.31 -11.46 -0.90
CA TYR A 136 7.79 -12.66 -0.25
C TYR A 136 8.57 -13.88 -0.74
N LEU A 137 9.40 -14.45 0.14
CA LEU A 137 9.90 -15.80 -0.02
C LEU A 137 9.02 -16.68 0.87
N GLY A 138 8.04 -17.36 0.27
CA GLY A 138 7.17 -18.29 0.99
C GLY A 138 7.98 -19.41 1.64
N LEU A 139 7.55 -19.83 2.83
CA LEU A 139 8.01 -21.06 3.50
C LEU A 139 7.32 -22.28 2.90
#